data_AF-A0A159ZXG2-F1
#
_entry.id   AF-A0A159ZXG2-F1
#
_cell.length_a   1.000
_cell.length_b   1.000
_cell.length_c   1.000
_cell.angle_alpha   90.00
_cell.angle_beta   90.00
_cell.angle_gamma   90.00
#
_symmetry.space_group_name_H-M   'P 1'
#
loop_
_entity.id
_entity.type
_entity.pdbx_description
1 polymer ?
#
loop_
_entity_poly.entity_id
_entity_poly.type
_entity_poly.pdbx_seq_one_letter_code
_entity_poly.pdbx_strand_id
1 'polypeptide(L)'
;MMGVDSVGMSLSLAAIDEELNTSLLGELLPPPFARRAMAFLLRESFNEFHSSHMPMVSEVFTKLVKALPTMIRDSHNNALKVSQANQWEAELAQLSWRTCSVVNAILSDCIALAQSGSDSLTALTLREHQRPDVIILPIAHDLLLVGSRGEIKDIEIGKINAASAACSDSFFIARNSCDSTDLASLIGQRCSLSIKKVIAEAITEIRPRDSSQPSTRSDITPLALSDHTNSFSFSLACQGFADGETASKLGDVMRAVAQEMSRDLPLSQLDGVTFAANYEAALETLDRGDARLPPDKTRPRSYGQAIAKCVHVIRDGKRKEHLVLNASIAVALLDADDENTAWALHVIVGMLADVAHSAMYEQRLPTMSEIAFDSMSRRLHVASSACPGRYFTARTSAFTDINAGERFATLCSDSLFSAQQEVQRAKQAYIIDQAMDQLLDTALLHVSSVLDHAAEWLGHRDGLPMQESFPGSSFPDSLKDQGLRDWLELFGLDLRRLYDADDQFTIENILALSRHVERLLWTMGLFPWPTEDGGLYMSLGPIT
;
A
#
# COMPACT_ATOMS: atom_id res chain seq x y z
N MET A 1 19.47 21.48 7.29
CA MET A 1 18.28 22.16 7.85
C MET A 1 17.81 21.33 9.04
N MET A 2 17.55 21.89 10.23
CA MET A 2 17.11 21.07 11.36
C MET A 2 15.68 20.56 11.13
N GLY A 3 15.50 19.24 11.24
CA GLY A 3 14.21 18.57 10.99
C GLY A 3 13.15 18.93 12.04
N VAL A 4 11.89 18.93 11.62
CA VAL A 4 10.73 19.30 12.45
C VAL A 4 10.37 18.20 13.46
N ASP A 5 10.87 16.98 13.25
CA ASP A 5 10.20 15.74 13.64
C ASP A 5 10.26 15.35 15.13
N SER A 6 10.95 16.11 15.99
CA SER A 6 10.98 15.86 17.44
C SER A 6 10.25 16.95 18.23
N VAL A 7 10.79 18.18 18.26
CA VAL A 7 10.22 19.27 19.07
C VAL A 7 9.05 19.96 18.36
N GLY A 8 9.22 20.35 17.09
CA GLY A 8 8.19 21.07 16.33
C GLY A 8 6.92 20.23 16.11
N MET A 9 7.09 18.97 15.69
CA MET A 9 5.97 18.08 15.39
C MET A 9 5.12 17.76 16.63
N SER A 10 5.68 17.75 17.84
CA SER A 10 4.90 17.52 19.07
C SER A 10 3.87 18.62 19.35
N LEU A 11 4.22 19.88 19.11
CA LEU A 11 3.30 21.02 19.20
C LEU A 11 2.27 21.01 18.07
N SER A 12 2.71 20.71 16.84
CA SER A 12 1.80 20.58 15.69
C SER A 12 0.80 19.43 15.86
N LEU A 13 1.20 18.30 16.46
CA LEU A 13 0.30 17.18 16.76
C LEU A 13 -0.74 17.55 17.83
N ALA A 14 -0.35 18.29 18.88
CA ALA A 14 -1.32 18.79 19.85
C ALA A 14 -2.33 19.76 19.22
N ALA A 15 -1.89 20.63 18.30
CA ALA A 15 -2.77 21.53 17.55
C ALA A 15 -3.68 20.79 16.54
N ILE A 16 -3.20 19.71 15.90
CA ILE A 16 -4.07 18.80 15.11
C ILE A 16 -5.15 18.20 16.01
N ASP A 17 -4.77 17.70 17.19
CA ASP A 17 -5.73 17.06 18.11
C ASP A 17 -6.77 18.08 18.61
N GLU A 18 -6.39 19.33 18.89
CA GLU A 18 -7.32 20.40 19.27
C GLU A 18 -8.29 20.78 18.13
N GLU A 19 -7.80 20.95 16.90
CA GLU A 19 -8.62 21.29 15.73
C GLU A 19 -9.49 20.09 15.27
N LEU A 20 -9.04 18.84 15.43
CA LEU A 20 -9.86 17.64 15.18
C LEU A 20 -11.03 17.57 16.17
N ASN A 21 -10.79 17.81 17.46
CA ASN A 21 -11.83 17.76 18.50
C ASN A 21 -12.87 18.90 18.41
N THR A 22 -12.63 19.92 17.58
CA THR A 22 -13.46 21.12 17.47
C THR A 22 -14.03 21.38 16.07
N SER A 23 -13.70 20.55 15.08
CA SER A 23 -14.13 20.72 13.69
C SER A 23 -14.97 19.56 13.17
N LEU A 24 -15.81 19.86 12.16
CA LEU A 24 -16.62 18.89 11.40
C LEU A 24 -15.78 17.73 10.81
N LEU A 25 -14.46 17.90 10.68
CA LEU A 25 -13.54 16.87 10.19
C LEU A 25 -13.36 15.72 11.17
N GLY A 26 -13.36 16.00 12.49
CA GLY A 26 -13.32 14.97 13.53
C GLY A 26 -14.64 14.21 13.68
N GLU A 27 -15.76 14.82 13.29
CA GLU A 27 -17.08 14.15 13.23
C GLU A 27 -17.24 13.26 11.99
N LEU A 28 -16.53 13.57 10.89
CA LEU A 28 -16.67 12.89 9.58
C LEU A 28 -15.63 11.80 9.30
N LEU A 29 -14.50 11.76 10.01
CA LEU A 29 -13.41 10.82 9.77
C LEU A 29 -13.00 10.09 11.06
N PRO A 30 -12.58 8.80 10.99
CA PRO A 30 -12.00 8.11 12.13
C PRO A 30 -10.81 8.90 12.72
N PRO A 31 -10.80 9.28 14.01
CA PRO A 31 -9.75 10.13 14.57
C PRO A 31 -8.32 9.61 14.36
N PRO A 32 -8.03 8.28 14.44
CA PRO A 32 -6.70 7.77 14.12
C PRO A 32 -6.27 8.01 12.68
N PHE A 33 -7.20 7.99 11.71
CA PHE A 33 -6.93 8.32 10.31
C PHE A 33 -6.73 9.82 10.12
N ALA A 34 -7.67 10.63 10.61
CA ALA A 34 -7.66 12.08 10.43
C ALA A 34 -6.35 12.70 10.98
N ARG A 35 -5.88 12.22 12.13
CA ARG A 35 -4.61 12.63 12.75
C ARG A 35 -3.39 12.34 11.85
N ARG A 36 -3.31 11.15 11.24
CA ARG A 36 -2.22 10.77 10.32
C ARG A 36 -2.29 11.56 9.01
N ALA A 37 -3.48 11.72 8.43
CA ALA A 37 -3.70 12.52 7.23
C ALA A 37 -3.26 13.98 7.42
N MET A 38 -3.71 14.64 8.49
CA MET A 38 -3.33 16.03 8.78
C MET A 38 -1.83 16.17 9.07
N ALA A 39 -1.24 15.25 9.84
CA ALA A 39 0.20 15.26 10.11
C ALA A 39 1.05 15.06 8.84
N PHE A 40 0.59 14.25 7.89
CA PHE A 40 1.27 14.08 6.60
C PHE A 40 1.16 15.35 5.74
N LEU A 41 -0.05 15.88 5.57
CA LEU A 41 -0.30 17.08 4.75
C LEU A 41 0.47 18.31 5.25
N LEU A 42 0.67 18.46 6.56
CA LEU A 42 1.51 19.53 7.13
C LEU A 42 3.01 19.35 6.84
N ARG A 43 3.52 18.11 6.73
CA ARG A 43 4.91 17.86 6.27
C ARG A 43 5.04 18.11 4.77
N GLU A 44 4.03 17.71 4.00
CA GLU A 44 4.00 17.84 2.53
C GLU A 44 3.95 19.31 2.10
N SER A 45 3.04 20.12 2.66
CA SER A 45 2.93 21.56 2.35
C SER A 45 3.94 22.43 3.11
N PHE A 46 4.89 21.89 3.87
CA PHE A 46 5.77 22.67 4.76
C PHE A 46 6.55 23.78 4.05
N ASN A 47 6.98 23.53 2.80
CA ASN A 47 7.78 24.48 2.03
C ASN A 47 6.99 25.70 1.52
N GLU A 48 5.66 25.60 1.36
CA GLU A 48 4.82 26.73 0.92
C GLU A 48 4.47 27.71 2.06
N PHE A 49 4.44 27.26 3.31
CA PHE A 49 3.79 27.98 4.43
C PHE A 49 4.73 28.42 5.57
N HIS A 50 6.03 28.57 5.33
CA HIS A 50 7.00 28.89 6.38
C HIS A 50 6.95 30.36 6.88
N SER A 51 5.96 30.68 7.72
CA SER A 51 6.14 31.56 8.90
C SER A 51 4.96 31.47 9.89
N SER A 52 5.29 31.28 11.18
CA SER A 52 4.37 31.21 12.35
C SER A 52 3.50 29.94 12.47
N HIS A 53 3.72 29.18 13.54
CA HIS A 53 3.16 27.84 13.78
C HIS A 53 1.75 27.86 14.43
N MET A 54 0.74 28.45 13.78
CA MET A 54 -0.67 28.19 14.09
C MET A 54 -1.61 28.33 12.88
N PRO A 55 -1.57 29.43 12.09
CA PRO A 55 -2.48 29.60 10.94
C PRO A 55 -2.39 28.47 9.91
N MET A 56 -1.21 27.85 9.77
CA MET A 56 -0.95 26.72 8.87
C MET A 56 -1.90 25.53 9.09
N VAL A 57 -2.21 25.17 10.34
CA VAL A 57 -3.11 24.04 10.64
C VAL A 57 -4.52 24.36 10.16
N SER A 58 -5.06 25.49 10.62
CA SER A 58 -6.44 25.90 10.28
C SER A 58 -6.61 26.22 8.79
N GLU A 59 -5.56 26.66 8.07
CA GLU A 59 -5.63 26.82 6.60
C GLU A 59 -5.72 25.47 5.87
N VAL A 60 -4.92 24.46 6.25
CA VAL A 60 -5.00 23.12 5.65
C VAL A 60 -6.34 22.46 5.96
N PHE A 61 -6.83 22.56 7.20
CA PHE A 61 -8.21 22.17 7.56
C PHE A 61 -9.25 22.89 6.70
N THR A 62 -9.14 24.22 6.55
CA THR A 62 -10.05 25.03 5.73
C THR A 62 -10.04 24.63 4.26
N LYS A 63 -8.89 24.24 3.69
CA LYS A 63 -8.79 23.69 2.33
C LYS A 63 -9.49 22.33 2.23
N LEU A 64 -9.23 21.42 3.17
CA LEU A 64 -9.77 20.06 3.17
C LEU A 64 -11.30 20.05 3.35
N VAL A 65 -11.82 20.84 4.30
CA VAL A 65 -13.28 21.01 4.53
C VAL A 65 -13.99 21.59 3.30
N LYS A 66 -13.33 22.43 2.49
CA LYS A 66 -13.92 22.96 1.24
C LYS A 66 -13.91 21.96 0.09
N ALA A 67 -12.94 21.05 0.04
CA ALA A 67 -12.82 20.03 -1.02
C ALA A 67 -13.70 18.79 -0.77
N LEU A 68 -13.86 18.37 0.50
CA LEU A 68 -14.57 17.15 0.87
C LEU A 68 -16.02 17.07 0.35
N PRO A 69 -16.88 18.10 0.48
CA PRO A 69 -18.27 18.01 0.02
C PRO A 69 -18.40 17.78 -1.48
N THR A 70 -17.54 18.40 -2.30
CA THR A 70 -17.53 18.18 -3.76
C THR A 70 -16.91 16.83 -4.11
N MET A 71 -15.80 16.43 -3.48
CA MET A 71 -15.21 15.11 -3.71
C MET A 71 -16.17 13.97 -3.38
N ILE A 72 -16.86 14.02 -2.23
CA ILE A 72 -17.84 13.01 -1.83
C ILE A 72 -19.03 13.00 -2.80
N ARG A 73 -19.60 14.18 -3.10
CA ARG A 73 -20.76 14.31 -4.00
C ARG A 73 -20.45 13.83 -5.42
N ASP A 74 -19.32 14.27 -5.99
CA ASP A 74 -18.97 13.98 -7.38
C ASP A 74 -18.40 12.56 -7.53
N SER A 75 -17.73 12.05 -6.50
CA SER A 75 -17.45 10.63 -6.25
C SER A 75 -18.72 9.76 -6.37
N HIS A 76 -19.71 10.05 -5.52
CA HIS A 76 -20.99 9.33 -5.48
C HIS A 76 -21.79 9.47 -6.79
N ASN A 77 -21.84 10.67 -7.37
CA ASN A 77 -22.48 10.93 -8.66
C ASN A 77 -21.81 10.24 -9.85
N ASN A 78 -20.53 9.86 -9.76
CA ASN A 78 -19.84 9.09 -10.81
C ASN A 78 -20.03 7.59 -10.61
N ALA A 79 -19.99 7.08 -9.38
CA ALA A 79 -20.35 5.69 -9.08
C ALA A 79 -21.75 5.35 -9.62
N LEU A 80 -22.73 6.26 -9.46
CA LEU A 80 -24.09 6.14 -9.99
C LEU A 80 -24.23 6.29 -11.53
N LYS A 81 -23.16 6.61 -12.26
CA LYS A 81 -23.13 6.63 -13.74
C LYS A 81 -22.45 5.40 -14.35
N VAL A 82 -21.62 4.71 -13.58
CA VAL A 82 -20.74 3.63 -14.06
C VAL A 82 -21.33 2.24 -13.82
N SER A 83 -22.30 2.09 -12.90
CA SER A 83 -23.04 0.84 -12.74
C SER A 83 -23.86 0.51 -14.00
N GLN A 84 -23.57 -0.63 -14.63
CA GLN A 84 -24.53 -1.27 -15.53
C GLN A 84 -25.66 -1.87 -14.68
N ALA A 85 -26.91 -1.67 -15.12
CA ALA A 85 -28.08 -2.03 -14.33
C ALA A 85 -28.13 -3.54 -14.04
N ASN A 86 -27.84 -3.91 -12.79
CA ASN A 86 -27.92 -5.30 -12.34
C ASN A 86 -29.37 -5.80 -12.38
N GLN A 87 -29.58 -7.14 -12.37
CA GLN A 87 -30.92 -7.73 -12.31
C GLN A 87 -31.74 -7.17 -11.12
N TRP A 88 -31.08 -6.89 -9.98
CA TRP A 88 -31.67 -6.21 -8.85
C TRP A 88 -32.26 -4.84 -9.21
N GLU A 89 -31.52 -3.97 -9.91
CA GLU A 89 -32.03 -2.65 -10.34
C GLU A 89 -33.23 -2.81 -11.28
N ALA A 90 -33.17 -3.77 -12.22
CA ALA A 90 -34.26 -4.07 -13.13
C ALA A 90 -35.52 -4.61 -12.43
N GLU A 91 -35.39 -5.23 -11.25
CA GLU A 91 -36.52 -5.71 -10.44
C GLU A 91 -37.01 -4.67 -9.42
N LEU A 92 -36.13 -3.81 -8.90
CA LEU A 92 -36.44 -2.66 -8.05
C LEU A 92 -37.14 -1.53 -8.82
N ALA A 93 -36.79 -1.32 -10.09
CA ALA A 93 -37.44 -0.36 -10.99
C ALA A 93 -38.89 -0.71 -11.35
N GLN A 94 -39.35 -1.94 -11.02
CA GLN A 94 -40.74 -2.37 -11.17
C GLN A 94 -41.61 -2.08 -9.94
N LEU A 95 -41.02 -1.54 -8.86
CA LEU A 95 -41.76 -1.13 -7.67
C LEU A 95 -42.24 0.32 -7.80
N SER A 96 -43.47 0.59 -7.36
CA SER A 96 -43.94 1.95 -7.15
C SER A 96 -43.34 2.48 -5.85
N TRP A 97 -42.42 3.44 -5.97
CA TRP A 97 -41.71 4.05 -4.84
C TRP A 97 -42.45 5.28 -4.30
N ARG A 98 -42.56 5.37 -2.97
CA ARG A 98 -43.09 6.54 -2.26
C ARG A 98 -42.34 6.77 -0.95
N THR A 99 -42.22 8.03 -0.53
CA THR A 99 -41.89 8.37 0.86
C THR A 99 -43.13 8.25 1.74
N CYS A 100 -42.94 7.91 3.01
CA CYS A 100 -43.99 7.83 4.03
C CYS A 100 -43.47 8.46 5.33
N SER A 101 -44.14 9.50 5.81
CA SER A 101 -43.83 10.06 7.12
C SER A 101 -44.37 9.15 8.23
N VAL A 102 -43.57 8.95 9.27
CA VAL A 102 -43.85 8.07 10.41
C VAL A 102 -43.39 8.74 11.70
N VAL A 103 -43.50 8.05 12.85
CA VAL A 103 -42.99 8.53 14.13
C VAL A 103 -42.20 7.42 14.81
N ASN A 104 -40.97 7.72 15.20
CA ASN A 104 -40.04 6.83 15.89
C ASN A 104 -39.74 5.51 15.14
N ALA A 105 -39.47 5.59 13.84
CA ALA A 105 -38.74 4.51 13.14
C ALA A 105 -37.35 4.31 13.77
N ILE A 106 -36.89 3.06 13.82
CA ILE A 106 -35.50 2.73 14.13
C ILE A 106 -34.69 2.56 12.83
N LEU A 107 -33.40 2.89 12.86
CA LEU A 107 -32.46 2.62 11.78
C LEU A 107 -31.65 1.38 12.15
N SER A 108 -32.04 0.23 11.60
CA SER A 108 -31.38 -1.07 11.81
C SER A 108 -30.12 -1.21 10.94
N ASP A 109 -29.05 -1.77 11.51
CA ASP A 109 -27.83 -2.20 10.79
C ASP A 109 -28.12 -3.13 9.58
N CYS A 110 -29.25 -3.84 9.56
CA CYS A 110 -29.70 -4.64 8.40
C CYS A 110 -30.19 -3.83 7.18
N ILE A 111 -30.10 -2.49 7.22
CA ILE A 111 -30.43 -1.51 6.16
C ILE A 111 -31.90 -1.51 5.71
N ALA A 112 -32.34 -2.53 4.96
CA ALA A 112 -33.66 -2.57 4.31
C ALA A 112 -34.41 -3.87 4.61
N LEU A 113 -35.70 -3.75 4.85
CA LEU A 113 -36.61 -4.88 5.02
C LEU A 113 -37.35 -5.19 3.72
N ALA A 114 -37.56 -6.47 3.45
CA ALA A 114 -38.27 -7.00 2.29
C ALA A 114 -39.38 -7.97 2.72
N GLN A 115 -40.48 -7.97 1.97
CA GLN A 115 -41.58 -8.92 2.10
C GLN A 115 -42.02 -9.43 0.72
N SER A 116 -42.30 -10.73 0.65
CA SER A 116 -42.92 -11.41 -0.48
C SER A 116 -44.18 -12.12 0.01
N GLY A 117 -45.30 -11.94 -0.68
CA GLY A 117 -46.59 -12.52 -0.30
C GLY A 117 -46.99 -12.27 1.17
N SER A 118 -47.37 -13.35 1.87
CA SER A 118 -47.80 -13.34 3.27
C SER A 118 -46.67 -13.48 4.31
N ASP A 119 -45.41 -13.43 3.89
CA ASP A 119 -44.27 -13.59 4.80
C ASP A 119 -44.09 -12.39 5.74
N SER A 120 -43.44 -12.61 6.89
CA SER A 120 -42.95 -11.51 7.70
C SER A 120 -41.78 -10.77 7.03
N LEU A 121 -41.70 -9.45 7.25
CA LEU A 121 -40.56 -8.61 6.87
C LEU A 121 -39.22 -9.21 7.33
N THR A 122 -38.26 -9.32 6.42
CA THR A 122 -36.89 -9.85 6.64
C THR A 122 -35.86 -8.92 6.03
N ALA A 123 -34.62 -8.88 6.52
CA ALA A 123 -33.54 -8.17 5.84
C ALA A 123 -33.43 -8.55 4.36
N LEU A 124 -33.29 -7.56 3.48
CA LEU A 124 -33.21 -7.73 2.02
C LEU A 124 -32.06 -8.66 1.61
N THR A 125 -30.93 -8.56 2.32
CA THR A 125 -29.71 -9.37 2.13
C THR A 125 -29.90 -10.86 2.41
N LEU A 126 -30.92 -11.26 3.17
CA LEU A 126 -31.21 -12.65 3.53
C LEU A 126 -32.20 -13.34 2.55
N ARG A 127 -32.62 -12.65 1.48
CA ARG A 127 -33.57 -13.16 0.48
C ARG A 127 -32.85 -13.56 -0.82
N GLU A 128 -32.12 -14.65 -0.77
CA GLU A 128 -31.66 -15.31 -1.99
C GLU A 128 -32.86 -15.78 -2.86
N HIS A 129 -32.83 -15.41 -4.14
CA HIS A 129 -33.70 -15.94 -5.20
C HIS A 129 -35.23 -15.68 -5.07
N GLN A 130 -35.69 -14.73 -4.25
CA GLN A 130 -37.11 -14.36 -4.16
C GLN A 130 -37.37 -12.88 -4.48
N ARG A 131 -38.36 -12.62 -5.34
CA ARG A 131 -38.79 -11.26 -5.70
C ARG A 131 -39.57 -10.61 -4.55
N PRO A 132 -39.20 -9.39 -4.11
CA PRO A 132 -39.98 -8.65 -3.14
C PRO A 132 -41.23 -8.02 -3.79
N ASP A 133 -42.34 -8.11 -3.07
CA ASP A 133 -43.59 -7.38 -3.36
C ASP A 133 -43.60 -6.01 -2.66
N VAL A 134 -42.91 -5.92 -1.52
CA VAL A 134 -42.73 -4.72 -0.70
C VAL A 134 -41.28 -4.64 -0.20
N ILE A 135 -40.70 -3.44 -0.26
CA ILE A 135 -39.43 -3.07 0.39
C ILE A 135 -39.67 -1.84 1.26
N ILE A 136 -39.08 -1.83 2.46
CA ILE A 136 -39.13 -0.73 3.42
C ILE A 136 -37.70 -0.38 3.84
N LEU A 137 -37.29 0.86 3.58
CA LEU A 137 -36.02 1.43 3.99
C LEU A 137 -36.28 2.62 4.94
N PRO A 138 -35.96 2.51 6.24
CA PRO A 138 -35.89 3.66 7.12
C PRO A 138 -34.78 4.62 6.68
N ILE A 139 -35.14 5.86 6.35
CA ILE A 139 -34.18 6.94 6.04
C ILE A 139 -33.90 7.78 7.29
N ALA A 140 -34.95 8.07 8.05
CA ALA A 140 -34.89 8.79 9.30
C ALA A 140 -35.98 8.29 10.26
N HIS A 141 -35.88 8.67 11.53
CA HIS A 141 -36.85 8.33 12.58
C HIS A 141 -38.30 8.74 12.27
N ASP A 142 -38.51 9.65 11.32
CA ASP A 142 -39.78 10.21 10.87
C ASP A 142 -40.06 9.96 9.37
N LEU A 143 -39.19 9.22 8.68
CA LEU A 143 -39.26 9.02 7.23
C LEU A 143 -38.85 7.60 6.78
N LEU A 144 -39.79 6.90 6.15
CA LEU A 144 -39.53 5.66 5.40
C LEU A 144 -39.57 5.94 3.89
N LEU A 145 -38.72 5.25 3.14
CA LEU A 145 -38.91 4.97 1.71
C LEU A 145 -39.55 3.59 1.56
N VAL A 146 -40.63 3.50 0.78
CA VAL A 146 -41.39 2.27 0.57
C VAL A 146 -41.54 2.03 -0.93
N GLY A 147 -41.06 0.89 -1.40
CA GLY A 147 -41.27 0.41 -2.77
C GLY A 147 -42.27 -0.75 -2.76
N SER A 148 -43.28 -0.73 -3.63
CA SER A 148 -44.33 -1.77 -3.61
C SER A 148 -44.97 -2.06 -4.97
N ARG A 149 -45.40 -3.31 -5.20
CA ARG A 149 -46.11 -3.74 -6.42
C ARG A 149 -47.63 -3.46 -6.40
N GLY A 150 -48.16 -2.84 -5.35
CA GLY A 150 -49.58 -2.48 -5.20
C GLY A 150 -49.83 -1.49 -4.05
N GLU A 151 -51.09 -1.08 -3.82
CA GLU A 151 -51.43 -0.12 -2.76
C GLU A 151 -51.22 -0.70 -1.34
N ILE A 152 -50.14 -0.32 -0.66
CA ILE A 152 -50.02 -0.47 0.80
C ILE A 152 -50.90 0.59 1.47
N LYS A 153 -51.93 0.15 2.19
CA LYS A 153 -52.92 1.04 2.84
C LYS A 153 -52.56 1.41 4.28
N ASP A 154 -51.98 0.47 5.02
CA ASP A 154 -51.55 0.67 6.42
C ASP A 154 -50.05 0.38 6.58
N ILE A 155 -49.35 1.23 7.34
CA ILE A 155 -47.93 1.09 7.68
C ILE A 155 -47.82 1.07 9.21
N GLU A 156 -47.68 -0.14 9.78
CA GLU A 156 -47.67 -0.33 11.22
C GLU A 156 -46.23 -0.27 11.77
N ILE A 157 -45.81 0.92 12.21
CA ILE A 157 -44.42 1.17 12.61
C ILE A 157 -43.90 0.25 13.72
N GLY A 158 -44.78 -0.22 14.62
CA GLY A 158 -44.42 -1.21 15.65
C GLY A 158 -43.95 -2.55 15.07
N LYS A 159 -44.58 -3.04 14.00
CA LYS A 159 -44.16 -4.28 13.30
C LYS A 159 -42.88 -4.07 12.48
N ILE A 160 -42.70 -2.89 11.91
CA ILE A 160 -41.49 -2.51 11.18
C ILE A 160 -40.30 -2.45 12.14
N ASN A 161 -40.42 -1.73 13.25
CA ASN A 161 -39.38 -1.67 14.28
C ASN A 161 -39.10 -3.05 14.89
N ALA A 162 -40.12 -3.87 15.16
CA ALA A 162 -39.91 -5.24 15.64
C ALA A 162 -39.18 -6.12 14.61
N ALA A 163 -39.49 -5.99 13.32
CA ALA A 163 -38.79 -6.72 12.26
C ALA A 163 -37.37 -6.22 12.04
N SER A 164 -37.15 -4.90 12.03
CA SER A 164 -35.82 -4.27 11.97
C SER A 164 -34.95 -4.72 13.12
N ALA A 165 -35.43 -4.61 14.38
CA ALA A 165 -34.68 -5.07 15.54
C ALA A 165 -34.44 -6.59 15.53
N ALA A 166 -35.42 -7.39 15.08
CA ALA A 166 -35.26 -8.85 14.99
C ALA A 166 -34.31 -9.32 13.88
N CYS A 167 -34.12 -8.50 12.84
CA CYS A 167 -33.16 -8.71 11.75
C CYS A 167 -31.83 -7.97 11.95
N SER A 168 -31.74 -7.11 12.96
CA SER A 168 -30.48 -6.47 13.33
C SER A 168 -29.49 -7.49 13.91
N ASP A 169 -28.22 -7.31 13.61
CA ASP A 169 -27.16 -8.23 14.04
C ASP A 169 -26.58 -7.81 15.39
N SER A 170 -26.29 -6.52 15.54
CA SER A 170 -25.62 -5.97 16.72
C SER A 170 -26.26 -4.70 17.29
N PHE A 171 -26.84 -3.83 16.46
CA PHE A 171 -27.48 -2.60 16.94
C PHE A 171 -28.57 -2.03 16.02
N PHE A 172 -29.38 -1.14 16.58
CA PHE A 172 -30.22 -0.21 15.83
C PHE A 172 -30.16 1.19 16.48
N ILE A 173 -30.33 2.24 15.69
CA ILE A 173 -30.38 3.63 16.16
C ILE A 173 -31.84 4.03 16.37
N ALA A 174 -32.17 4.62 17.51
CA ALA A 174 -33.49 5.14 17.85
C ALA A 174 -33.41 6.59 18.36
N ARG A 175 -34.46 7.39 18.14
CA ARG A 175 -34.48 8.82 18.53
C ARG A 175 -34.51 9.05 20.05
N ASN A 176 -35.06 8.11 20.81
CA ASN A 176 -35.16 8.14 22.27
C ASN A 176 -34.59 6.83 22.83
N SER A 177 -34.21 6.80 24.10
CA SER A 177 -33.92 5.54 24.80
C SER A 177 -35.16 4.63 24.81
N CYS A 178 -35.00 3.36 24.44
CA CYS A 178 -36.11 2.41 24.27
C CYS A 178 -36.56 1.77 25.59
N ASP A 179 -36.67 2.57 26.66
CA ASP A 179 -36.98 2.13 28.04
C ASP A 179 -38.42 1.60 28.25
N SER A 180 -39.15 1.33 27.16
CA SER A 180 -40.57 0.95 27.16
C SER A 180 -40.96 -0.14 26.14
N THR A 181 -40.00 -0.71 25.40
CA THR A 181 -40.27 -1.77 24.41
C THR A 181 -39.12 -2.76 24.30
N ASP A 182 -39.42 -4.06 24.32
CA ASP A 182 -38.46 -5.19 24.28
C ASP A 182 -37.61 -5.32 22.99
N LEU A 183 -37.59 -4.31 22.12
CA LEU A 183 -36.88 -4.32 20.82
C LEU A 183 -35.40 -4.70 20.95
N ALA A 184 -34.71 -4.24 21.99
CA ALA A 184 -33.31 -4.60 22.24
C ALA A 184 -33.12 -6.11 22.50
N SER A 185 -34.13 -6.81 23.04
CA SER A 185 -34.10 -8.27 23.22
C SER A 185 -34.30 -9.05 21.92
N LEU A 186 -34.76 -8.39 20.85
CA LEU A 186 -34.98 -9.00 19.54
C LEU A 186 -33.71 -9.08 18.69
N ILE A 187 -32.68 -8.29 19.02
CA ILE A 187 -31.41 -8.23 18.27
C ILE A 187 -30.82 -9.65 18.13
N GLY A 188 -30.38 -9.97 16.91
CA GLY A 188 -29.81 -11.27 16.54
C GLY A 188 -30.80 -12.44 16.49
N GLN A 189 -32.07 -12.29 16.90
CA GLN A 189 -32.99 -13.43 17.01
C GLN A 189 -33.19 -14.15 15.67
N ARG A 190 -33.38 -13.42 14.57
CA ARG A 190 -33.59 -14.04 13.23
C ARG A 190 -32.29 -14.56 12.62
N CYS A 191 -31.18 -13.84 12.78
CA CYS A 191 -29.86 -14.29 12.33
C CYS A 191 -29.45 -15.60 13.03
N SER A 192 -29.68 -15.70 14.35
CA SER A 192 -29.32 -16.88 15.15
C SER A 192 -30.02 -18.17 14.71
N LEU A 193 -31.23 -18.09 14.12
CA LEU A 193 -31.98 -19.26 13.66
C LEU A 193 -31.42 -19.83 12.35
N SER A 194 -31.00 -18.97 11.42
CA SER A 194 -30.29 -19.40 10.21
C SER A 194 -28.89 -19.94 10.53
N ILE A 195 -28.13 -19.23 11.37
CA ILE A 195 -26.76 -19.58 11.73
C ILE A 195 -26.69 -20.92 12.50
N LYS A 196 -27.63 -21.19 13.42
CA LYS A 196 -27.68 -22.48 14.14
C LYS A 196 -27.88 -23.70 13.24
N LYS A 197 -28.49 -23.54 12.06
CA LYS A 197 -28.63 -24.63 11.09
C LYS A 197 -27.29 -24.97 10.44
N VAL A 198 -26.54 -23.95 10.01
CA VAL A 198 -25.22 -24.11 9.36
C VAL A 198 -24.16 -24.61 10.35
N ILE A 199 -24.14 -24.08 11.58
CA ILE A 199 -23.17 -24.49 12.62
C ILE A 199 -23.33 -25.97 13.00
N ALA A 200 -24.55 -26.50 12.97
CA ALA A 200 -24.81 -27.91 13.28
C ALA A 200 -24.21 -28.88 12.24
N GLU A 201 -24.03 -28.44 11.01
CA GLU A 201 -23.46 -29.23 9.91
C GLU A 201 -21.92 -29.13 9.90
N ALA A 202 -21.37 -27.93 10.14
CA ALA A 202 -19.93 -27.64 10.10
C ALA A 202 -19.10 -28.18 11.29
N ILE A 203 -19.70 -28.41 12.47
CA ILE A 203 -18.95 -28.85 13.67
C ILE A 203 -18.40 -30.29 13.55
N THR A 204 -18.81 -31.05 12.53
CA THR A 204 -18.55 -32.49 12.43
C THR A 204 -17.15 -32.88 11.90
N GLU A 205 -16.41 -31.98 11.22
CA GLU A 205 -15.26 -32.41 10.39
C GLU A 205 -13.85 -32.02 10.86
N ILE A 206 -13.63 -30.94 11.65
CA ILE A 206 -12.26 -30.38 11.83
C ILE A 206 -11.83 -30.21 13.31
N ARG A 207 -10.94 -31.10 13.78
CA ARG A 207 -10.00 -30.90 14.91
C ARG A 207 -8.88 -31.96 14.84
N PRO A 208 -7.59 -31.58 14.92
CA PRO A 208 -6.87 -31.35 16.20
C PRO A 208 -6.22 -29.94 16.26
N ARG A 209 -5.78 -29.34 17.39
CA ARG A 209 -4.69 -29.67 18.36
C ARG A 209 -3.29 -29.82 17.73
N ASP A 210 -2.18 -29.26 18.23
CA ASP A 210 -1.84 -28.17 19.19
C ASP A 210 -0.51 -27.52 18.63
N SER A 211 0.35 -26.69 19.23
CA SER A 211 0.68 -26.27 20.61
C SER A 211 1.58 -24.98 20.58
N SER A 212 2.10 -24.54 21.74
CA SER A 212 3.10 -23.44 21.93
C SER A 212 4.54 -24.01 22.09
N GLN A 213 5.68 -23.31 22.31
CA GLN A 213 6.07 -22.08 23.04
C GLN A 213 7.44 -21.49 22.51
N PRO A 214 7.96 -20.34 23.01
CA PRO A 214 9.16 -19.63 22.50
C PRO A 214 10.43 -19.65 23.41
N SER A 215 11.56 -19.12 22.90
CA SER A 215 12.86 -18.94 23.63
C SER A 215 13.70 -17.74 23.09
N THR A 216 13.82 -16.60 23.81
CA THR A 216 14.93 -16.13 24.71
C THR A 216 16.21 -15.53 24.09
N ARG A 217 16.60 -14.34 24.57
CA ARG A 217 17.78 -13.49 24.19
C ARG A 217 19.14 -13.94 24.80
N SER A 218 20.25 -13.41 24.26
CA SER A 218 21.29 -12.70 25.05
C SER A 218 22.19 -11.76 24.22
N ASP A 219 22.33 -10.54 24.71
CA ASP A 219 23.49 -9.61 24.76
C ASP A 219 24.60 -9.62 23.68
N ILE A 220 24.92 -8.41 23.19
CA ILE A 220 26.18 -8.09 22.48
C ILE A 220 26.80 -6.81 23.09
N THR A 221 28.12 -6.80 23.28
CA THR A 221 28.91 -5.62 23.68
C THR A 221 29.57 -5.01 22.43
N PRO A 222 29.56 -3.67 22.24
CA PRO A 222 30.00 -3.04 21.00
C PRO A 222 31.52 -2.91 20.88
N LEU A 223 32.08 -3.02 19.66
CA LEU A 223 33.33 -2.36 19.25
C LEU A 223 33.62 -2.44 17.74
N ALA A 224 34.21 -1.35 17.23
CA ALA A 224 35.06 -1.21 16.04
C ALA A 224 34.55 -1.64 14.63
N LEU A 225 34.42 -0.64 13.76
CA LEU A 225 34.71 -0.78 12.33
C LEU A 225 36.22 -1.04 12.15
N SER A 226 36.62 -1.98 11.29
CA SER A 226 38.04 -2.28 11.02
C SER A 226 38.32 -2.69 9.56
N ASP A 227 39.32 -2.02 8.99
CA ASP A 227 40.16 -2.42 7.84
C ASP A 227 39.48 -2.81 6.50
N HIS A 228 39.36 -1.81 5.62
CA HIS A 228 39.00 -1.97 4.20
C HIS A 228 40.15 -2.56 3.36
N THR A 229 40.54 -3.81 3.59
CA THR A 229 41.48 -4.57 2.71
C THR A 229 41.10 -6.03 2.48
N ASN A 230 39.80 -6.38 2.61
CA ASN A 230 39.32 -7.72 2.31
C ASN A 230 39.28 -8.01 0.79
N SER A 231 40.25 -8.79 0.30
CA SER A 231 40.18 -9.37 -1.05
C SER A 231 39.02 -10.37 -1.14
N PHE A 232 38.01 -10.06 -1.96
CA PHE A 232 36.88 -10.95 -2.25
C PHE A 232 37.02 -11.60 -3.63
N SER A 233 36.28 -12.68 -3.85
CA SER A 233 36.19 -13.40 -5.12
C SER A 233 34.74 -13.74 -5.43
N PHE A 234 34.38 -13.63 -6.70
CA PHE A 234 33.05 -13.92 -7.22
C PHE A 234 33.15 -14.78 -8.49
N SER A 235 32.11 -15.56 -8.77
CA SER A 235 31.98 -16.33 -10.01
C SER A 235 31.38 -15.49 -11.14
N LEU A 236 31.71 -15.78 -12.40
CA LEU A 236 31.01 -15.22 -13.55
C LEU A 236 30.54 -16.35 -14.47
N ALA A 237 29.28 -16.28 -14.89
CA ALA A 237 28.64 -17.25 -15.77
C ALA A 237 27.91 -16.54 -16.92
N CYS A 238 28.00 -17.12 -18.12
CA CYS A 238 27.28 -16.67 -19.30
C CYS A 238 26.40 -17.81 -19.82
N GLN A 239 25.08 -17.61 -19.87
CA GLN A 239 24.11 -18.63 -20.25
C GLN A 239 23.48 -18.32 -21.62
N GLY A 240 23.83 -19.11 -22.63
CA GLY A 240 23.12 -19.14 -23.91
C GLY A 240 23.38 -17.99 -24.89
N PHE A 241 24.41 -17.16 -24.68
CA PHE A 241 24.75 -16.05 -25.60
C PHE A 241 26.25 -15.88 -25.91
N ALA A 242 27.15 -16.24 -25.00
CA ALA A 242 28.58 -15.98 -25.11
C ALA A 242 29.38 -17.23 -25.50
N ASP A 243 30.45 -17.04 -26.28
CA ASP A 243 31.54 -18.01 -26.39
C ASP A 243 32.62 -17.76 -25.32
N GLY A 244 33.70 -18.56 -25.35
CA GLY A 244 34.79 -18.46 -24.37
C GLY A 244 35.60 -17.16 -24.46
N GLU A 245 35.69 -16.53 -25.64
CA GLU A 245 36.40 -15.25 -25.79
C GLU A 245 35.56 -14.11 -25.23
N THR A 246 34.27 -14.09 -25.56
CA THR A 246 33.25 -13.16 -25.07
C THR A 246 33.13 -13.23 -23.55
N ALA A 247 33.05 -14.45 -22.98
CA ALA A 247 33.02 -14.67 -21.54
C ALA A 247 34.30 -14.23 -20.84
N SER A 248 35.48 -14.39 -21.46
CA SER A 248 36.75 -13.88 -20.89
C SER A 248 36.79 -12.35 -20.88
N LYS A 249 36.42 -11.69 -21.99
CA LYS A 249 36.35 -10.22 -22.08
C LYS A 249 35.39 -9.63 -21.04
N LEU A 250 34.19 -10.20 -20.93
CA LEU A 250 33.21 -9.80 -19.93
C LEU A 250 33.71 -10.06 -18.50
N GLY A 251 34.43 -11.16 -18.28
CA GLY A 251 35.11 -11.46 -17.02
C GLY A 251 36.11 -10.38 -16.60
N ASP A 252 36.91 -9.86 -17.53
CA ASP A 252 37.90 -8.81 -17.23
C ASP A 252 37.27 -7.42 -17.09
N VAL A 253 36.21 -7.10 -17.85
CA VAL A 253 35.40 -5.88 -17.62
C VAL A 253 34.74 -5.91 -16.24
N MET A 254 34.06 -7.00 -15.89
CA MET A 254 33.42 -7.16 -14.58
C MET A 254 34.44 -7.14 -13.43
N ARG A 255 35.65 -7.71 -13.64
CA ARG A 255 36.76 -7.61 -12.69
C ARG A 255 37.16 -6.15 -12.46
N ALA A 256 37.35 -5.37 -13.53
CA ALA A 256 37.76 -3.98 -13.44
C ALA A 256 36.71 -3.11 -12.73
N VAL A 257 35.43 -3.23 -13.12
CA VAL A 257 34.33 -2.48 -12.48
C VAL A 257 34.18 -2.87 -11.00
N ALA A 258 34.20 -4.16 -10.67
CA ALA A 258 34.12 -4.61 -9.28
C ALA A 258 35.34 -4.16 -8.43
N GLN A 259 36.54 -4.11 -9.03
CA GLN A 259 37.74 -3.59 -8.36
C GLN A 259 37.65 -2.09 -8.08
N GLU A 260 37.16 -1.29 -9.03
CA GLU A 260 36.98 0.15 -8.84
C GLU A 260 35.93 0.44 -7.76
N MET A 261 34.75 -0.18 -7.88
CA MET A 261 33.67 -0.01 -6.90
C MET A 261 34.03 -0.51 -5.49
N SER A 262 34.91 -1.51 -5.37
CA SER A 262 35.32 -2.06 -4.06
C SER A 262 36.18 -1.13 -3.20
N ARG A 263 36.61 0.03 -3.73
CA ARG A 263 37.31 1.06 -2.94
C ARG A 263 36.38 1.71 -1.92
N ASP A 264 35.16 2.01 -2.34
CA ASP A 264 34.17 2.74 -1.55
C ASP A 264 33.01 1.84 -1.06
N LEU A 265 32.77 0.69 -1.71
CA LEU A 265 31.66 -0.22 -1.41
C LEU A 265 32.09 -1.57 -0.81
N PRO A 266 31.45 -2.06 0.28
CA PRO A 266 31.71 -3.38 0.86
C PRO A 266 31.13 -4.54 0.02
N LEU A 267 31.84 -4.93 -1.05
CA LEU A 267 31.41 -5.98 -2.00
C LEU A 267 31.70 -7.44 -1.57
N SER A 268 32.12 -7.67 -0.32
CA SER A 268 32.52 -9.01 0.18
C SER A 268 31.40 -10.07 0.17
N GLN A 269 30.13 -9.63 0.13
CA GLN A 269 28.95 -10.49 0.06
C GLN A 269 28.61 -10.97 -1.35
N LEU A 270 29.32 -10.52 -2.40
CA LEU A 270 29.10 -11.00 -3.76
C LEU A 270 29.48 -12.48 -3.90
N ASP A 271 28.55 -13.31 -4.39
CA ASP A 271 28.74 -14.71 -4.77
C ASP A 271 29.17 -14.85 -6.22
N GLY A 272 28.46 -14.16 -7.10
CA GLY A 272 28.67 -14.27 -8.53
C GLY A 272 27.77 -13.39 -9.36
N VAL A 273 28.00 -13.45 -10.67
CA VAL A 273 27.33 -12.67 -11.70
C VAL A 273 26.98 -13.59 -12.86
N THR A 274 25.69 -13.81 -13.09
CA THR A 274 25.15 -14.61 -14.18
C THR A 274 24.50 -13.70 -15.23
N PHE A 275 25.05 -13.66 -16.43
CA PHE A 275 24.40 -13.07 -17.59
C PHE A 275 23.68 -14.17 -18.39
N ALA A 276 22.41 -13.95 -18.79
CA ALA A 276 21.61 -14.99 -19.43
C ALA A 276 20.74 -14.47 -20.58
N ALA A 277 20.71 -15.23 -21.68
CA ALA A 277 19.80 -14.99 -22.81
C ALA A 277 18.33 -15.19 -22.41
N ASN A 278 18.07 -16.20 -21.56
CA ASN A 278 16.79 -16.38 -20.88
C ASN A 278 16.95 -16.01 -19.39
N TYR A 279 16.80 -14.72 -19.11
CA TYR A 279 16.91 -14.13 -17.78
C TYR A 279 15.93 -14.76 -16.76
N GLU A 280 14.70 -15.09 -17.18
CA GLU A 280 13.69 -15.68 -16.30
C GLU A 280 14.05 -17.11 -15.90
N ALA A 281 14.47 -17.95 -16.86
CA ALA A 281 14.95 -19.30 -16.56
C ALA A 281 16.23 -19.29 -15.70
N ALA A 282 17.10 -18.29 -15.84
CA ALA A 282 18.29 -18.14 -15.00
C ALA A 282 17.94 -17.82 -13.54
N LEU A 283 16.89 -17.04 -13.28
CA LEU A 283 16.36 -16.82 -11.92
C LEU A 283 15.73 -18.09 -11.34
N GLU A 284 14.95 -18.83 -12.15
CA GLU A 284 14.27 -20.05 -11.69
C GLU A 284 15.23 -21.23 -11.42
N THR A 285 16.42 -21.24 -12.04
CA THR A 285 17.39 -22.35 -11.95
C THR A 285 18.64 -22.03 -11.12
N LEU A 286 18.77 -20.82 -10.58
CA LEU A 286 19.91 -20.42 -9.74
C LEU A 286 19.95 -21.21 -8.42
N ASP A 287 21.10 -21.81 -8.10
CA ASP A 287 21.31 -22.47 -6.81
C ASP A 287 21.40 -21.44 -5.67
N ARG A 288 20.33 -21.40 -4.86
CA ARG A 288 20.18 -20.53 -3.69
C ARG A 288 20.87 -21.07 -2.43
N GLY A 289 21.44 -22.27 -2.46
CA GLY A 289 22.14 -22.88 -1.30
C GLY A 289 21.22 -23.50 -0.23
N ASP A 290 19.90 -23.42 -0.41
CA ASP A 290 18.91 -24.16 0.39
C ASP A 290 17.76 -24.60 -0.52
N ALA A 291 17.64 -25.91 -0.73
CA ALA A 291 16.62 -26.54 -1.59
C ALA A 291 15.18 -26.41 -1.06
N ARG A 292 14.98 -25.81 0.11
CA ARG A 292 13.65 -25.47 0.67
C ARG A 292 13.18 -24.08 0.26
N LEU A 293 14.07 -23.21 -0.22
CA LEU A 293 13.69 -21.91 -0.76
C LEU A 293 13.01 -22.09 -2.12
N PRO A 294 11.93 -21.36 -2.41
CA PRO A 294 11.34 -21.37 -3.74
C PRO A 294 12.32 -20.78 -4.77
N PRO A 295 12.24 -21.24 -6.05
CA PRO A 295 12.87 -20.57 -7.18
C PRO A 295 12.57 -19.08 -7.17
N ASP A 296 13.57 -18.25 -7.45
CA ASP A 296 13.36 -16.81 -7.44
C ASP A 296 12.75 -16.34 -8.78
N LYS A 297 11.97 -15.25 -8.73
CA LYS A 297 11.22 -14.72 -9.88
C LYS A 297 11.23 -13.19 -9.91
N THR A 298 10.87 -12.66 -11.06
CA THR A 298 10.50 -11.25 -11.24
C THR A 298 9.15 -10.96 -10.56
N ARG A 299 8.93 -9.72 -10.10
CA ARG A 299 7.57 -9.28 -9.76
C ARG A 299 6.76 -9.14 -11.06
N PRO A 300 5.50 -9.61 -11.12
CA PRO A 300 4.66 -9.41 -12.30
C PRO A 300 4.36 -7.92 -12.48
N ARG A 301 4.45 -7.41 -13.71
CA ARG A 301 4.10 -6.04 -14.07
C ARG A 301 3.68 -5.93 -15.53
N SER A 302 2.79 -4.99 -15.82
CA SER A 302 2.28 -4.69 -17.18
C SER A 302 3.08 -3.59 -17.90
N TYR A 303 4.13 -3.06 -17.27
CA TYR A 303 4.97 -1.96 -17.75
C TYR A 303 6.45 -2.26 -17.50
N GLY A 304 7.31 -1.80 -18.40
CA GLY A 304 8.75 -2.07 -18.39
C GLY A 304 9.11 -3.57 -18.49
N GLN A 305 10.40 -3.87 -18.54
CA GLN A 305 10.92 -5.24 -18.47
C GLN A 305 11.86 -5.36 -17.27
N ALA A 306 11.88 -6.51 -16.60
CA ALA A 306 12.90 -6.81 -15.60
C ALA A 306 14.13 -7.39 -16.31
N ILE A 307 15.30 -6.80 -16.06
CA ILE A 307 16.54 -7.12 -16.78
C ILE A 307 17.72 -7.45 -15.87
N ALA A 308 17.62 -7.15 -14.57
CA ALA A 308 18.61 -7.47 -13.56
C ALA A 308 17.94 -7.65 -12.19
N LYS A 309 18.51 -8.53 -11.35
CA LYS A 309 18.08 -8.74 -9.97
C LYS A 309 19.24 -9.21 -9.09
N CYS A 310 19.28 -8.70 -7.86
CA CYS A 310 20.11 -9.21 -6.78
C CYS A 310 19.34 -10.35 -6.08
N VAL A 311 19.92 -11.55 -6.07
CA VAL A 311 19.28 -12.76 -5.53
C VAL A 311 20.05 -13.26 -4.31
N HIS A 312 19.37 -13.32 -3.17
CA HIS A 312 19.95 -13.89 -1.96
C HIS A 312 20.19 -15.40 -2.11
N VAL A 313 21.45 -15.78 -1.88
CA VAL A 313 21.98 -17.15 -1.88
C VAL A 313 22.75 -17.46 -0.57
N ILE A 314 22.87 -18.74 -0.24
CA ILE A 314 23.63 -19.24 0.91
C ILE A 314 24.89 -19.97 0.41
N ARG A 315 26.05 -19.64 1.01
CA ARG A 315 27.35 -20.29 0.73
C ARG A 315 28.08 -20.49 2.05
N ASP A 316 28.57 -21.69 2.33
CA ASP A 316 29.29 -22.04 3.58
C ASP A 316 28.56 -21.60 4.87
N GLY A 317 27.21 -21.66 4.84
CA GLY A 317 26.34 -21.22 5.94
C GLY A 317 26.21 -19.70 6.11
N LYS A 318 26.84 -18.89 5.25
CA LYS A 318 26.76 -17.43 5.23
C LYS A 318 25.76 -16.95 4.18
N ARG A 319 25.08 -15.83 4.49
CA ARG A 319 24.34 -15.05 3.50
C ARG A 319 25.30 -14.39 2.53
N LYS A 320 25.00 -14.53 1.24
CA LYS A 320 25.59 -13.81 0.11
C LYS A 320 24.51 -13.36 -0.87
N GLU A 321 24.91 -12.56 -1.83
CA GLU A 321 24.08 -12.06 -2.93
C GLU A 321 24.68 -12.45 -4.28
N HIS A 322 23.85 -12.93 -5.21
CA HIS A 322 24.24 -13.29 -6.58
C HIS A 322 23.47 -12.41 -7.57
N LEU A 323 24.19 -11.81 -8.52
CA LEU A 323 23.59 -10.94 -9.52
C LEU A 323 23.16 -11.76 -10.74
N VAL A 324 21.88 -11.67 -11.13
CA VAL A 324 21.38 -12.25 -12.39
C VAL A 324 20.98 -11.11 -13.31
N LEU A 325 21.48 -11.12 -14.55
CA LEU A 325 21.29 -10.07 -15.54
C LEU A 325 20.91 -10.65 -16.91
N ASN A 326 20.20 -9.87 -17.71
CA ASN A 326 19.92 -10.18 -19.11
C ASN A 326 21.21 -10.05 -19.95
N ALA A 327 21.39 -10.95 -20.93
CA ALA A 327 22.50 -10.91 -21.87
C ALA A 327 22.61 -9.58 -22.66
N SER A 328 21.53 -8.83 -22.85
CA SER A 328 21.57 -7.50 -23.49
C SER A 328 22.53 -6.53 -22.80
N ILE A 329 22.66 -6.61 -21.46
CA ILE A 329 23.58 -5.77 -20.68
C ILE A 329 25.04 -6.17 -20.96
N ALA A 330 25.32 -7.47 -21.13
CA ALA A 330 26.64 -7.95 -21.52
C ALA A 330 27.00 -7.64 -22.98
N VAL A 331 26.02 -7.60 -23.88
CA VAL A 331 26.22 -7.16 -25.27
C VAL A 331 26.54 -5.66 -25.30
N ALA A 332 25.74 -4.85 -24.62
CA ALA A 332 25.94 -3.40 -24.56
C ALA A 332 27.24 -2.97 -23.85
N LEU A 333 27.73 -3.73 -22.86
CA LEU A 333 29.07 -3.56 -22.26
C LEU A 333 30.24 -3.81 -23.23
N LEU A 334 30.00 -4.55 -24.32
CA LEU A 334 31.03 -5.00 -25.27
C LEU A 334 30.86 -4.38 -26.66
N ASP A 335 29.88 -3.49 -26.82
CA ASP A 335 29.68 -2.69 -28.03
C ASP A 335 30.67 -1.51 -28.07
N ALA A 336 30.75 -0.83 -29.21
CA ALA A 336 31.54 0.39 -29.40
C ALA A 336 30.68 1.67 -29.37
N ASP A 337 29.43 1.56 -28.92
CA ASP A 337 28.49 2.67 -28.75
C ASP A 337 28.53 3.19 -27.30
N ASP A 338 28.80 4.49 -27.15
CA ASP A 338 28.99 5.12 -25.84
C ASP A 338 27.69 5.14 -24.99
N GLU A 339 26.51 5.27 -25.61
CA GLU A 339 25.23 5.34 -24.88
C GLU A 339 24.78 3.97 -24.37
N ASN A 340 24.86 2.92 -25.21
CA ASN A 340 24.65 1.54 -24.79
C ASN A 340 25.63 1.14 -23.67
N THR A 341 26.90 1.53 -23.79
CA THR A 341 27.93 1.25 -22.78
C THR A 341 27.63 1.95 -21.44
N ALA A 342 27.24 3.23 -21.49
CA ALA A 342 26.85 4.02 -20.32
C ALA A 342 25.66 3.38 -19.57
N TRP A 343 24.60 3.00 -20.31
CA TRP A 343 23.44 2.30 -19.76
C TRP A 343 23.82 0.96 -19.10
N ALA A 344 24.65 0.15 -19.76
CA ALA A 344 25.05 -1.15 -19.24
C ALA A 344 25.90 -1.02 -17.96
N LEU A 345 26.81 -0.04 -17.93
CA LEU A 345 27.62 0.30 -16.76
C LEU A 345 26.73 0.83 -15.61
N HIS A 346 25.71 1.64 -15.90
CA HIS A 346 24.75 2.14 -14.91
C HIS A 346 24.01 1.01 -14.20
N VAL A 347 23.51 0.03 -14.96
CA VAL A 347 22.87 -1.16 -14.38
C VAL A 347 23.85 -1.91 -13.49
N ILE A 348 25.09 -2.14 -13.93
CA ILE A 348 26.06 -2.95 -13.19
C ILE A 348 26.58 -2.25 -11.93
N VAL A 349 26.87 -0.95 -11.98
CA VAL A 349 27.24 -0.15 -10.80
C VAL A 349 26.08 -0.12 -9.81
N GLY A 350 24.83 0.04 -10.28
CA GLY A 350 23.64 -0.06 -9.43
C GLY A 350 23.48 -1.44 -8.77
N MET A 351 23.72 -2.53 -9.51
CA MET A 351 23.65 -3.89 -8.94
C MET A 351 24.77 -4.16 -7.92
N LEU A 352 25.98 -3.63 -8.12
CA LEU A 352 27.07 -3.73 -7.14
C LEU A 352 26.77 -2.89 -5.89
N ALA A 353 26.16 -1.72 -6.06
CA ALA A 353 25.64 -0.91 -4.96
C ALA A 353 24.51 -1.64 -4.18
N ASP A 354 23.72 -2.51 -4.81
CA ASP A 354 22.65 -3.28 -4.16
C ASP A 354 23.22 -4.36 -3.20
N VAL A 355 24.33 -4.99 -3.60
CA VAL A 355 25.09 -5.94 -2.74
C VAL A 355 25.70 -5.22 -1.53
N ALA A 356 26.31 -4.06 -1.76
CA ALA A 356 26.90 -3.23 -0.72
C ALA A 356 25.83 -2.68 0.25
N HIS A 357 24.73 -2.18 -0.31
CA HIS A 357 23.56 -1.71 0.43
C HIS A 357 23.01 -2.81 1.32
N SER A 358 22.74 -4.00 0.77
CA SER A 358 22.23 -5.14 1.53
C SER A 358 23.09 -5.46 2.75
N ALA A 359 24.43 -5.45 2.61
CA ALA A 359 25.35 -5.67 3.71
C ALA A 359 25.29 -4.56 4.79
N MET A 360 25.21 -3.29 4.37
CA MET A 360 25.06 -2.14 5.28
C MET A 360 23.69 -2.11 5.98
N TYR A 361 22.64 -2.51 5.25
CA TYR A 361 21.25 -2.55 5.70
C TYR A 361 21.11 -3.57 6.83
N GLU A 362 21.57 -4.81 6.63
CA GLU A 362 21.53 -5.87 7.66
C GLU A 362 22.33 -5.50 8.92
N GLN A 363 23.55 -4.97 8.76
CA GLN A 363 24.41 -4.59 9.90
C GLN A 363 23.80 -3.50 10.78
N ARG A 364 22.94 -2.64 10.20
CA ARG A 364 22.24 -1.54 10.90
C ARG A 364 20.81 -1.88 11.31
N LEU A 365 20.34 -3.12 11.11
CA LEU A 365 18.99 -3.58 11.43
C LEU A 365 18.87 -4.64 12.57
N PRO A 366 19.72 -4.67 13.61
CA PRO A 366 19.56 -5.65 14.68
C PRO A 366 18.18 -5.52 15.36
N THR A 367 17.44 -6.63 15.36
CA THR A 367 16.20 -6.84 16.14
C THR A 367 14.97 -5.98 15.78
N MET A 368 14.68 -5.76 14.49
CA MET A 368 13.27 -5.47 14.09
C MET A 368 12.27 -6.54 14.58
N SER A 369 12.72 -7.79 14.80
CA SER A 369 11.92 -8.87 15.41
C SER A 369 11.49 -8.63 16.85
N GLU A 370 12.03 -7.61 17.54
CA GLU A 370 11.58 -7.21 18.89
C GLU A 370 10.56 -6.07 18.85
N ILE A 371 10.31 -5.46 17.69
CA ILE A 371 9.31 -4.41 17.53
C ILE A 371 7.95 -5.04 17.25
N ALA A 372 7.00 -4.81 18.16
CA ALA A 372 5.64 -5.31 18.06
C ALA A 372 4.82 -4.52 17.01
N PHE A 373 5.01 -4.83 15.73
CA PHE A 373 4.15 -4.34 14.66
C PHE A 373 2.79 -5.01 14.68
N ASP A 374 1.74 -4.19 14.65
CA ASP A 374 0.42 -4.60 14.18
C ASP A 374 0.47 -5.09 12.72
N SER A 375 -0.61 -5.71 12.25
CA SER A 375 -0.70 -6.29 10.92
C SER A 375 -0.59 -5.25 9.80
N MET A 376 -1.07 -4.02 10.00
CA MET A 376 -1.07 -2.98 8.97
C MET A 376 0.28 -2.29 8.87
N SER A 377 0.88 -1.86 9.98
CA SER A 377 2.23 -1.28 9.98
C SER A 377 3.25 -2.22 9.36
N ARG A 378 3.10 -3.53 9.55
CA ARG A 378 3.93 -4.55 8.89
C ARG A 378 3.73 -4.59 7.38
N ARG A 379 2.48 -4.60 6.90
CA ARG A 379 2.15 -4.61 5.46
C ARG A 379 2.59 -3.33 4.75
N LEU A 380 2.36 -2.17 5.37
CA LEU A 380 2.86 -0.87 4.90
C LEU A 380 4.39 -0.86 4.83
N HIS A 381 5.09 -1.28 5.90
CA HIS A 381 6.55 -1.30 5.90
C HIS A 381 7.11 -2.19 4.80
N VAL A 382 6.56 -3.41 4.60
CA VAL A 382 6.96 -4.32 3.51
C VAL A 382 6.83 -3.64 2.14
N ALA A 383 5.77 -2.87 1.88
CA ALA A 383 5.63 -2.13 0.62
C ALA A 383 6.70 -1.05 0.42
N SER A 384 7.17 -0.38 1.48
CA SER A 384 8.27 0.60 1.44
C SER A 384 9.69 0.03 1.62
N SER A 385 9.82 -1.27 1.90
CA SER A 385 11.05 -1.87 2.43
C SER A 385 12.26 -1.85 1.47
N ALA A 386 12.02 -1.82 0.16
CA ALA A 386 13.08 -1.77 -0.85
C ALA A 386 13.51 -0.34 -1.22
N CYS A 387 12.70 0.67 -0.89
CA CYS A 387 12.93 2.05 -1.31
C CYS A 387 14.26 2.66 -0.83
N PRO A 388 14.77 2.37 0.39
CA PRO A 388 16.11 2.80 0.79
C PRO A 388 17.20 2.28 -0.13
N GLY A 389 17.10 1.02 -0.58
CA GLY A 389 18.06 0.41 -1.52
C GLY A 389 17.95 1.01 -2.91
N ARG A 390 16.72 1.12 -3.44
CA ARG A 390 16.39 1.78 -4.72
C ARG A 390 16.98 3.18 -4.85
N TYR A 391 16.86 3.99 -3.80
CA TYR A 391 17.47 5.32 -3.72
C TYR A 391 19.00 5.25 -3.70
N PHE A 392 19.57 4.39 -2.85
CA PHE A 392 21.03 4.25 -2.72
C PHE A 392 21.68 3.80 -4.03
N THR A 393 21.15 2.76 -4.68
CA THR A 393 21.73 2.19 -5.90
C THR A 393 21.73 3.19 -7.06
N ALA A 394 20.59 3.85 -7.31
CA ALA A 394 20.48 4.87 -8.34
C ALA A 394 21.32 6.12 -8.05
N ARG A 395 21.48 6.49 -6.76
CA ARG A 395 22.40 7.57 -6.35
C ARG A 395 23.86 7.22 -6.60
N THR A 396 24.25 5.97 -6.33
CA THR A 396 25.62 5.49 -6.58
C THR A 396 25.92 5.31 -8.07
N SER A 397 24.95 4.93 -8.91
CA SER A 397 25.15 4.76 -10.36
C SER A 397 24.87 6.01 -11.21
N ALA A 398 24.38 7.11 -10.62
CA ALA A 398 23.97 8.31 -11.36
C ALA A 398 25.03 8.86 -12.33
N PHE A 399 26.31 8.81 -11.93
CA PHE A 399 27.43 9.38 -12.67
C PHE A 399 27.76 8.65 -13.99
N THR A 400 27.29 7.43 -14.19
CA THR A 400 27.66 6.62 -15.37
C THR A 400 26.78 6.87 -16.58
N ASP A 401 25.55 7.35 -16.38
CA ASP A 401 24.56 7.59 -17.44
C ASP A 401 23.51 8.62 -17.01
N ILE A 402 23.68 9.86 -17.49
CA ILE A 402 22.76 10.97 -17.21
C ILE A 402 21.34 10.73 -17.75
N ASN A 403 21.18 9.92 -18.81
CA ASN A 403 19.89 9.62 -19.46
C ASN A 403 19.02 8.66 -18.61
N ALA A 404 19.56 8.07 -17.55
CA ALA A 404 18.80 7.19 -16.64
C ALA A 404 17.60 7.90 -15.98
N GLY A 405 17.68 9.21 -15.73
CA GLY A 405 16.60 9.99 -15.13
C GLY A 405 15.29 9.96 -15.94
N GLU A 406 15.35 9.96 -17.27
CA GLU A 406 14.16 9.87 -18.12
C GLU A 406 13.54 8.47 -18.07
N ARG A 407 14.38 7.44 -17.98
CA ARG A 407 13.92 6.05 -17.86
C ARG A 407 13.26 5.79 -16.51
N PHE A 408 13.81 6.34 -15.41
CA PHE A 408 13.17 6.26 -14.10
C PHE A 408 11.88 7.10 -14.02
N ALA A 409 11.85 8.30 -14.62
CA ALA A 409 10.63 9.12 -14.72
C ALA A 409 9.52 8.39 -15.50
N THR A 410 9.88 7.72 -16.59
CA THR A 410 8.96 6.89 -17.40
C THR A 410 8.43 5.71 -16.59
N LEU A 411 9.32 4.91 -15.97
CA LEU A 411 8.94 3.76 -15.14
C LEU A 411 8.05 4.18 -13.96
N CYS A 412 8.34 5.32 -13.31
CA CYS A 412 7.51 5.82 -12.23
C CYS A 412 6.12 6.26 -12.73
N SER A 413 6.05 6.93 -13.89
CA SER A 413 4.78 7.34 -14.53
C SER A 413 3.92 6.13 -14.91
N ASP A 414 4.52 5.15 -15.60
CA ASP A 414 3.83 3.92 -16.03
C ASP A 414 3.37 3.08 -14.83
N SER A 415 4.19 2.98 -13.78
CA SER A 415 3.85 2.25 -12.56
C SER A 415 2.68 2.89 -11.81
N LEU A 416 2.59 4.22 -11.80
CA LEU A 416 1.51 4.97 -11.15
C LEU A 416 0.19 4.82 -11.91
N PHE A 417 0.24 4.88 -13.25
CA PHE A 417 -0.90 4.59 -14.11
C PHE A 417 -1.36 3.12 -13.99
N SER A 418 -0.42 2.17 -13.97
CA SER A 418 -0.71 0.76 -13.70
C SER A 418 -1.35 0.57 -12.33
N ALA A 419 -0.83 1.20 -11.28
CA ALA A 419 -1.37 1.11 -9.92
C ALA A 419 -2.82 1.61 -9.86
N GLN A 420 -3.12 2.75 -10.47
CA GLN A 420 -4.48 3.29 -10.57
C GLN A 420 -5.43 2.31 -11.28
N GLN A 421 -5.00 1.66 -12.37
CA GLN A 421 -5.83 0.68 -13.07
C GLN A 421 -6.06 -0.60 -12.26
N GLU A 422 -5.01 -1.24 -11.75
CA GLU A 422 -5.15 -2.54 -11.07
C GLU A 422 -5.84 -2.39 -9.71
N VAL A 423 -5.61 -1.29 -8.97
CA VAL A 423 -6.38 -0.99 -7.76
C VAL A 423 -7.85 -0.73 -8.07
N GLN A 424 -8.18 -0.03 -9.15
CA GLN A 424 -9.59 0.18 -9.52
C GLN A 424 -10.28 -1.13 -9.92
N ARG A 425 -9.59 -2.06 -10.60
CA ARG A 425 -10.10 -3.42 -10.86
C ARG A 425 -10.27 -4.23 -9.57
N ALA A 426 -9.32 -4.15 -8.65
CA ALA A 426 -9.42 -4.81 -7.34
C ALA A 426 -10.59 -4.26 -6.50
N LYS A 427 -10.83 -2.93 -6.54
CA LYS A 427 -12.01 -2.29 -5.90
C LYS A 427 -13.33 -2.76 -6.52
N GLN A 428 -13.36 -3.06 -7.81
CA GLN A 428 -14.53 -3.62 -8.49
C GLN A 428 -14.76 -5.10 -8.14
N ALA A 429 -13.70 -5.91 -8.08
CA ALA A 429 -13.77 -7.30 -7.63
C ALA A 429 -14.28 -7.42 -6.18
N TYR A 430 -13.74 -6.56 -5.28
CA TYR A 430 -14.13 -6.49 -3.88
C TYR A 430 -15.64 -6.29 -3.63
N ILE A 431 -16.38 -5.65 -4.52
CA ILE A 431 -17.86 -5.53 -4.41
C ILE A 431 -18.52 -6.92 -4.41
N ILE A 432 -17.93 -7.87 -5.14
CA ILE A 432 -18.48 -9.20 -5.41
C ILE A 432 -17.92 -10.23 -4.40
N ASP A 433 -16.60 -10.22 -4.17
CA ASP A 433 -15.92 -11.22 -3.34
C ASP A 433 -15.73 -10.82 -1.87
N GLN A 434 -15.83 -9.53 -1.54
CA GLN A 434 -15.61 -8.95 -0.20
C GLN A 434 -14.23 -9.26 0.41
N ALA A 435 -13.25 -9.65 -0.41
CA ALA A 435 -11.93 -10.10 0.01
C ALA A 435 -10.97 -8.91 0.25
N MET A 436 -11.21 -8.15 1.33
CA MET A 436 -10.45 -6.94 1.68
C MET A 436 -8.92 -7.15 1.66
N ASP A 437 -8.44 -8.31 2.11
CA ASP A 437 -7.01 -8.63 2.09
C ASP A 437 -6.42 -8.72 0.68
N GLN A 438 -7.18 -9.25 -0.29
CA GLN A 438 -6.74 -9.37 -1.69
C GLN A 438 -6.71 -8.00 -2.39
N LEU A 439 -7.70 -7.14 -2.10
CA LEU A 439 -7.69 -5.74 -2.52
C LEU A 439 -6.45 -5.01 -1.98
N LEU A 440 -6.15 -5.16 -0.68
CA LEU A 440 -5.00 -4.49 -0.08
C LEU A 440 -3.65 -5.06 -0.54
N ASP A 441 -3.50 -6.38 -0.69
CA ASP A 441 -2.25 -6.96 -1.22
C ASP A 441 -2.00 -6.52 -2.67
N THR A 442 -3.05 -6.43 -3.48
CA THR A 442 -2.96 -5.87 -4.85
C THR A 442 -2.52 -4.41 -4.78
N ALA A 443 -3.15 -3.58 -3.94
CA ALA A 443 -2.79 -2.17 -3.80
C ALA A 443 -1.35 -1.97 -3.30
N LEU A 444 -0.91 -2.74 -2.32
CA LEU A 444 0.45 -2.65 -1.78
C LEU A 444 1.51 -3.13 -2.78
N LEU A 445 1.24 -4.16 -3.58
CA LEU A 445 2.14 -4.60 -4.65
C LEU A 445 2.41 -3.49 -5.67
N HIS A 446 1.34 -2.81 -6.10
CA HIS A 446 1.45 -1.72 -7.07
C HIS A 446 2.03 -0.44 -6.46
N VAL A 447 1.57 -0.02 -5.27
CA VAL A 447 2.13 1.14 -4.55
C VAL A 447 3.61 0.95 -4.20
N SER A 448 4.04 -0.24 -3.81
CA SER A 448 5.46 -0.59 -3.61
C SER A 448 6.29 -0.34 -4.87
N SER A 449 5.72 -0.64 -6.04
CA SER A 449 6.42 -0.48 -7.31
C SER A 449 6.48 0.98 -7.79
N VAL A 450 5.50 1.82 -7.42
CA VAL A 450 5.56 3.28 -7.58
C VAL A 450 6.65 3.87 -6.69
N LEU A 451 6.72 3.45 -5.42
CA LEU A 451 7.72 3.91 -4.47
C LEU A 451 9.14 3.48 -4.88
N ASP A 452 9.31 2.26 -5.38
CA ASP A 452 10.59 1.77 -5.89
C ASP A 452 11.11 2.65 -7.05
N HIS A 453 10.28 2.97 -8.04
CA HIS A 453 10.69 3.82 -9.18
C HIS A 453 10.80 5.31 -8.85
N ALA A 454 9.99 5.82 -7.91
CA ALA A 454 10.16 7.17 -7.38
C ALA A 454 11.49 7.30 -6.61
N ALA A 455 11.85 6.29 -5.81
CA ALA A 455 13.12 6.24 -5.10
C ALA A 455 14.31 6.13 -6.06
N GLU A 456 14.21 5.36 -7.14
CA GLU A 456 15.24 5.31 -8.20
C GLU A 456 15.44 6.68 -8.87
N TRP A 457 14.36 7.40 -9.26
CA TRP A 457 14.46 8.74 -9.84
C TRP A 457 15.08 9.76 -8.86
N LEU A 458 14.64 9.73 -7.60
CA LEU A 458 15.16 10.59 -6.53
C LEU A 458 16.64 10.30 -6.23
N GLY A 459 17.03 9.02 -6.25
CA GLY A 459 18.41 8.59 -6.10
C GLY A 459 19.28 9.12 -7.22
N HIS A 460 18.89 8.89 -8.48
CA HIS A 460 19.60 9.38 -9.66
C HIS A 460 19.81 10.90 -9.61
N ARG A 461 18.75 11.66 -9.35
CA ARG A 461 18.82 13.12 -9.16
C ARG A 461 19.82 13.54 -8.09
N ASP A 462 19.80 12.86 -6.94
CA ASP A 462 20.60 13.20 -5.77
C ASP A 462 22.05 12.64 -5.84
N GLY A 463 22.37 11.91 -6.91
CA GLY A 463 23.72 11.45 -7.26
C GLY A 463 24.41 12.30 -8.33
N LEU A 464 23.65 13.15 -9.04
CA LEU A 464 24.19 14.13 -9.98
C LEU A 464 24.63 15.43 -9.28
N PRO A 465 25.53 16.22 -9.90
CA PRO A 465 25.90 17.55 -9.42
C PRO A 465 24.70 18.48 -9.20
N MET A 466 24.69 19.21 -8.08
CA MET A 466 23.65 20.21 -7.82
C MET A 466 23.56 21.23 -8.96
N GLN A 467 22.33 21.54 -9.38
CA GLN A 467 21.97 22.47 -10.47
C GLN A 467 22.15 21.93 -11.89
N GLU A 468 22.57 20.68 -12.08
CA GLU A 468 22.61 20.06 -13.41
C GLU A 468 21.19 19.64 -13.89
N SER A 469 20.86 20.00 -15.13
CA SER A 469 19.59 19.65 -15.76
C SER A 469 19.76 18.38 -16.60
N PHE A 470 19.17 17.27 -16.14
CA PHE A 470 19.25 15.95 -16.77
C PHE A 470 17.94 15.55 -17.49
N PRO A 471 17.94 14.61 -18.44
CA PRO A 471 16.72 14.07 -19.04
C PRO A 471 15.76 13.50 -17.97
N GLY A 472 14.47 13.80 -18.06
CA GLY A 472 13.49 13.45 -17.03
C GLY A 472 13.49 14.33 -15.76
N SER A 473 14.29 15.39 -15.70
CA SER A 473 14.29 16.35 -14.57
C SER A 473 12.96 17.10 -14.37
N SER A 474 12.11 17.17 -15.41
CA SER A 474 10.76 17.76 -15.36
C SER A 474 9.69 16.84 -14.74
N PHE A 475 10.03 15.63 -14.32
CA PHE A 475 9.09 14.67 -13.73
C PHE A 475 8.24 15.19 -12.54
N PRO A 476 8.74 16.05 -11.62
CA PRO A 476 7.90 16.61 -10.56
C PRO A 476 6.75 17.48 -11.08
N ASP A 477 6.88 18.08 -12.28
CA ASP A 477 5.81 18.85 -12.90
C ASP A 477 4.70 17.96 -13.47
N SER A 478 5.00 16.75 -13.99
CA SER A 478 3.97 15.82 -14.48
C SER A 478 3.18 15.13 -13.36
N LEU A 479 3.71 15.09 -12.14
CA LEU A 479 2.99 14.67 -10.93
C LEU A 479 2.07 15.74 -10.33
N LYS A 480 2.10 16.98 -10.84
CA LYS A 480 1.36 18.12 -10.27
C LYS A 480 -0.15 17.94 -10.31
N ASP A 481 -0.71 17.53 -11.44
CA ASP A 481 -2.17 17.38 -11.62
C ASP A 481 -2.75 16.21 -10.80
N GLN A 482 -1.87 15.29 -10.36
CA GLN A 482 -2.22 14.18 -9.46
C GLN A 482 -2.03 14.55 -7.98
N GLY A 483 -1.58 15.77 -7.67
CA GLY A 483 -1.27 16.23 -6.32
C GLY A 483 -0.14 15.42 -5.68
N LEU A 484 0.91 15.08 -6.44
CA LEU A 484 2.04 14.25 -5.97
C LEU A 484 3.42 14.92 -6.12
N ARG A 485 3.48 16.17 -6.60
CA ARG A 485 4.73 16.96 -6.68
C ARG A 485 5.43 17.05 -5.32
N ASP A 486 4.73 17.57 -4.32
CA ASP A 486 5.32 17.92 -3.03
C ASP A 486 5.52 16.68 -2.15
N TRP A 487 4.67 15.65 -2.33
CA TRP A 487 4.91 14.29 -1.84
C TRP A 487 6.24 13.71 -2.35
N LEU A 488 6.58 13.88 -3.63
CA LEU A 488 7.84 13.37 -4.20
C LEU A 488 9.05 14.05 -3.56
N GLU A 489 9.00 15.37 -3.35
CA GLU A 489 10.08 16.08 -2.66
C GLU A 489 10.18 15.72 -1.17
N LEU A 490 9.06 15.54 -0.47
CA LEU A 490 9.07 15.04 0.91
C LEU A 490 9.66 13.62 0.99
N PHE A 491 9.32 12.75 0.03
CA PHE A 491 9.88 11.40 -0.06
C PHE A 491 11.39 11.43 -0.33
N GLY A 492 11.85 12.33 -1.20
CA GLY A 492 13.27 12.60 -1.43
C GLY A 492 13.99 13.06 -0.16
N LEU A 493 13.38 13.95 0.62
CA LEU A 493 13.95 14.42 1.89
C LEU A 493 14.06 13.29 2.93
N ASP A 494 13.01 12.49 3.13
CA ASP A 494 13.02 11.39 4.10
C ASP A 494 13.93 10.22 3.66
N LEU A 495 14.08 9.95 2.36
CA LEU A 495 15.06 8.99 1.82
C LEU A 495 16.50 9.50 1.98
N ARG A 496 16.79 10.72 1.53
CA ARG A 496 18.13 11.34 1.61
C ARG A 496 18.62 11.41 3.05
N ARG A 497 17.71 11.70 3.99
CA ARG A 497 17.98 11.74 5.44
C ARG A 497 18.65 10.47 5.96
N LEU A 498 18.32 9.29 5.44
CA LEU A 498 18.94 8.03 5.88
C LEU A 498 20.45 7.96 5.59
N TYR A 499 20.95 8.71 4.62
CA TYR A 499 22.31 8.57 4.09
C TYR A 499 23.19 9.80 4.25
N ASP A 500 22.61 11.01 4.29
CA ASP A 500 23.37 12.26 4.42
C ASP A 500 23.85 12.57 5.85
N ALA A 501 23.50 11.74 6.85
CA ALA A 501 23.95 11.86 8.23
C ALA A 501 24.04 10.48 8.92
N ASP A 502 25.21 10.19 9.52
CA ASP A 502 25.54 8.86 10.09
C ASP A 502 24.59 8.38 11.19
N ASP A 503 23.98 9.29 11.95
CA ASP A 503 23.07 8.98 13.05
C ASP A 503 21.59 8.86 12.63
N GLN A 504 21.26 9.20 11.39
CA GLN A 504 19.88 9.21 10.87
C GLN A 504 19.47 7.89 10.21
N PHE A 505 20.39 6.94 10.01
CA PHE A 505 20.04 5.59 9.59
C PHE A 505 19.46 4.79 10.78
N THR A 506 18.22 5.10 11.14
CA THR A 506 17.53 4.53 12.31
C THR A 506 16.30 3.72 11.89
N ILE A 507 15.90 2.76 12.72
CA ILE A 507 14.67 1.98 12.49
C ILE A 507 13.44 2.92 12.48
N GLU A 508 13.42 3.99 13.28
CA GLU A 508 12.36 4.99 13.26
C GLU A 508 12.23 5.69 11.89
N ASN A 509 13.33 6.17 11.31
CA ASN A 509 13.32 6.82 10.01
C ASN A 509 12.99 5.83 8.88
N ILE A 510 13.48 4.59 8.95
CA ILE A 510 13.12 3.50 8.01
C ILE A 510 11.61 3.20 8.06
N LEU A 511 11.03 3.17 9.26
CA LEU A 511 9.58 2.96 9.44
C LEU A 511 8.74 4.16 9.02
N ALA A 512 9.27 5.38 9.13
CA ALA A 512 8.58 6.59 8.69
C ALA A 512 8.26 6.58 7.18
N LEU A 513 9.07 5.90 6.35
CA LEU A 513 8.80 5.74 4.92
C LEU A 513 7.45 5.06 4.62
N SER A 514 6.96 4.22 5.53
CA SER A 514 5.64 3.56 5.43
C SER A 514 4.48 4.56 5.30
N ARG A 515 4.67 5.82 5.74
CA ARG A 515 3.68 6.90 5.60
C ARG A 515 3.46 7.31 4.14
N HIS A 516 4.47 7.15 3.28
CA HIS A 516 4.34 7.42 1.84
C HIS A 516 3.50 6.36 1.12
N VAL A 517 3.47 5.12 1.64
CA VAL A 517 2.56 4.06 1.20
C VAL A 517 1.12 4.48 1.48
N GLU A 518 0.81 4.96 2.69
CA GLU A 518 -0.52 5.49 3.03
C GLU A 518 -0.92 6.64 2.09
N ARG A 519 -0.03 7.61 1.89
CA ARG A 519 -0.30 8.78 1.04
C ARG A 519 -0.61 8.45 -0.43
N LEU A 520 -0.05 7.36 -0.96
CA LEU A 520 -0.37 6.84 -2.29
C LEU A 520 -1.66 6.00 -2.30
N LEU A 521 -1.94 5.23 -1.25
CA LEU A 521 -3.24 4.56 -1.10
C LEU A 521 -4.40 5.57 -1.11
N TRP A 522 -4.20 6.75 -0.50
CA TRP A 522 -5.20 7.82 -0.47
C TRP A 522 -5.55 8.39 -1.85
N THR A 523 -4.60 8.50 -2.80
CA THR A 523 -4.91 8.97 -4.16
C THR A 523 -5.70 7.95 -4.98
N MET A 524 -5.62 6.67 -4.62
CA MET A 524 -6.40 5.57 -5.19
C MET A 524 -7.75 5.37 -4.47
N GLY A 525 -8.04 6.21 -3.46
CA GLY A 525 -9.24 6.12 -2.64
C GLY A 525 -9.26 4.89 -1.74
N LEU A 526 -8.13 4.52 -1.14
CA LEU A 526 -8.02 3.49 -0.12
C LEU A 526 -7.51 4.14 1.18
N PHE A 527 -8.35 4.18 2.22
CA PHE A 527 -8.04 4.87 3.48
C PHE A 527 -8.00 3.88 4.64
N PRO A 528 -6.83 3.36 5.04
CA PRO A 528 -6.71 2.38 6.11
C PRO A 528 -6.68 3.03 7.52
N TRP A 529 -7.23 2.35 8.53
CA TRP A 529 -6.99 2.65 9.94
C TRP A 529 -7.10 1.41 10.84
N PRO A 530 -6.37 1.39 11.98
CA PRO A 530 -6.54 0.36 13.00
C PRO A 530 -7.82 0.60 13.82
N THR A 531 -8.49 -0.47 14.23
CA THR A 531 -9.54 -0.42 15.28
C THR A 531 -8.92 -0.51 16.68
N GLU A 532 -9.74 -0.29 17.71
CA GLU A 532 -9.34 -0.46 19.11
C GLU A 532 -8.90 -1.90 19.43
N ASP A 533 -9.40 -2.88 18.68
CA ASP A 533 -9.05 -4.31 18.78
C ASP A 533 -7.71 -4.66 18.09
N GLY A 534 -7.08 -3.70 17.41
CA GLY A 534 -5.93 -3.93 16.52
C GLY A 534 -6.30 -4.58 15.18
N GLY A 535 -7.59 -4.63 14.83
CA GLY A 535 -8.06 -5.01 13.51
C GLY A 535 -7.80 -3.91 12.47
N LEU A 536 -7.86 -4.25 11.19
CA LEU A 536 -7.70 -3.30 10.09
C LEU A 536 -9.05 -3.01 9.43
N TYR A 537 -9.43 -1.74 9.38
CA TYR A 537 -10.55 -1.26 8.57
C TYR A 537 -10.03 -0.39 7.42
N MET A 538 -10.82 -0.32 6.35
CA MET A 538 -10.51 0.52 5.19
C MET A 538 -11.78 1.17 4.64
N SER A 539 -11.79 2.50 4.53
CA SER A 539 -12.78 3.19 3.70
C SER A 539 -12.35 3.13 2.26
N LEU A 540 -13.29 2.77 1.39
CA LEU A 540 -13.13 2.90 -0.05
C LEU A 540 -13.71 4.25 -0.46
N GLY A 541 -12.82 5.16 -0.90
CA GLY A 541 -13.22 6.31 -1.70
C GLY A 541 -13.90 5.84 -3.00
N PRO A 542 -14.96 6.52 -3.48
CA PRO A 542 -15.90 5.90 -4.40
C PRO A 542 -15.27 5.52 -5.74
N ILE A 543 -15.87 4.52 -6.39
CA ILE A 543 -15.37 3.91 -7.62
C ILE A 543 -15.71 4.85 -8.78
N THR A 544 -14.68 5.54 -9.27
CA THR A 544 -14.71 6.53 -10.38
C THR A 544 -14.65 5.90 -11.77
#